data_AF-A0A916EZS4-F1
#
_entry.id   AF-A0A916EZS4-F1
#
_cell.length_a   1.000
_cell.length_b   1.000
_cell.length_c   1.000
_cell.angle_alpha   90.00
_cell.angle_beta   90.00
_cell.angle_gamma   90.00
#
_symmetry.space_group_name_H-M   'P 1'
#
loop_
_entity.id
_entity.type
_entity.pdbx_description
1 polymer ?
#
loop_
_entity_poly.entity_id
_entity_poly.type
_entity_poly.pdbx_seq_one_letter_code
_entity_poly.pdbx_strand_id
1 'polypeptide(L)'
;MRSHKLGISYKLALLRRLTTKSISSVRVGSLLIASMLFNMGCVSYPEQGQGGLGEYTTMADFSPILPDEPLGPEHGLRFDWQLARLQLDSLIREGAEWCFPAAVVQAKTKENRIARELEGNLLLDAANDLVILRKNLSQLEHQLDYVTREARCEPPNQQTIGAEIAIIEQLVSLLNIDNQFAIDSTEINPKYMGNLAEAANLLKQHRQLNLNVTGHADATITGDSV
;
A
#
# COMPACT_ATOMS: atom_id res chain seq x y z
N MET A 1 -30.85 -1.95 -77.58
CA MET A 1 -29.98 -2.31 -78.72
C MET A 1 -28.60 -2.64 -78.16
N ARG A 2 -28.27 -3.93 -78.00
CA ARG A 2 -27.21 -4.66 -78.75
C ARG A 2 -25.93 -3.82 -78.95
N SER A 3 -24.86 -4.09 -78.19
CA SER A 3 -23.73 -5.01 -78.54
C SER A 3 -22.84 -4.44 -79.66
N HIS A 4 -21.51 -4.53 -79.68
CA HIS A 4 -20.53 -5.32 -78.93
C HIS A 4 -19.13 -4.76 -79.25
N LYS A 5 -18.23 -4.86 -78.26
CA LYS A 5 -16.77 -5.18 -78.30
C LYS A 5 -15.96 -4.94 -79.59
N LEU A 6 -14.75 -4.39 -79.40
CA LEU A 6 -13.55 -4.98 -79.98
C LEU A 6 -12.40 -4.92 -78.96
N GLY A 7 -11.82 -6.08 -78.66
CA GLY A 7 -10.54 -6.18 -77.97
C GLY A 7 -9.41 -6.27 -78.99
N ILE A 8 -8.20 -5.89 -78.60
CA ILE A 8 -6.94 -6.31 -79.21
C ILE A 8 -5.94 -6.50 -78.05
N SER A 9 -5.48 -7.74 -77.93
CA SER A 9 -4.28 -8.13 -77.18
C SER A 9 -3.05 -7.62 -77.94
N TYR A 10 -1.90 -7.42 -77.30
CA TYR A 10 -0.63 -8.07 -77.67
C TYR A 10 0.52 -7.53 -76.80
N LYS A 11 1.11 -8.51 -76.11
CA LYS A 11 2.47 -8.59 -75.56
C LYS A 11 3.49 -7.61 -76.14
N LEU A 12 4.42 -7.19 -75.27
CA LEU A 12 5.85 -7.58 -75.28
C LEU A 12 6.74 -6.37 -74.94
N ALA A 13 7.40 -6.41 -73.79
CA ALA A 13 8.76 -5.85 -73.59
C ALA A 13 9.20 -6.12 -72.15
N LEU A 14 9.58 -7.37 -71.93
CA LEU A 14 10.35 -7.80 -70.78
C LEU A 14 11.80 -7.39 -71.05
N LEU A 15 12.28 -6.30 -70.44
CA LEU A 15 13.72 -6.00 -70.30
C LEU A 15 13.89 -4.78 -69.39
N ARG A 16 14.22 -5.05 -68.13
CA ARG A 16 15.15 -4.31 -67.24
C ARG A 16 14.95 -4.78 -65.79
N ARG A 17 15.43 -6.00 -65.52
CA ARG A 17 15.97 -6.32 -64.19
C ARG A 17 17.29 -5.56 -64.04
N LEU A 18 17.61 -5.22 -62.79
CA LEU A 18 18.84 -4.60 -62.27
C LEU A 18 18.74 -3.09 -62.03
N THR A 19 18.05 -2.67 -60.96
CA THR A 19 18.43 -1.58 -60.03
C THR A 19 17.31 -1.29 -59.00
N THR A 20 16.92 -2.25 -58.16
CA THR A 20 15.85 -2.00 -57.17
C THR A 20 16.04 -2.72 -55.82
N LYS A 21 17.30 -2.91 -55.36
CA LYS A 21 17.55 -3.56 -54.05
C LYS A 21 17.99 -2.66 -52.90
N SER A 22 18.25 -1.37 -53.12
CA SER A 22 18.79 -0.49 -52.05
C SER A 22 17.82 0.57 -51.51
N ILE A 23 16.66 0.80 -52.16
CA ILE A 23 15.75 1.90 -51.78
C ILE A 23 14.62 1.41 -50.85
N SER A 24 14.36 0.10 -50.77
CA SER A 24 13.27 -0.47 -49.98
C SER A 24 13.57 -0.62 -48.49
N SER A 25 14.84 -0.74 -48.05
CA SER A 25 15.17 -0.86 -46.62
C SER A 25 15.08 0.47 -45.87
N VAL A 26 15.43 1.59 -46.53
CA VAL A 26 15.39 2.94 -45.93
C VAL A 26 13.95 3.41 -45.70
N ARG A 27 13.03 3.07 -46.60
CA ARG A 27 11.61 3.46 -46.49
C ARG A 27 10.86 2.68 -45.41
N VAL A 28 11.20 1.42 -45.15
CA VAL A 28 10.59 0.61 -44.08
C VAL A 28 11.11 1.03 -42.70
N GLY A 29 12.40 1.36 -42.59
CA GLY A 29 12.97 1.89 -41.34
C GLY A 29 12.34 3.22 -40.90
N SER A 30 12.11 4.15 -41.83
CA SER A 30 11.50 5.45 -41.51
C SER A 30 10.02 5.36 -41.11
N LEU A 31 9.27 4.36 -41.63
CA LEU A 31 7.88 4.10 -41.26
C LEU A 31 7.75 3.48 -39.86
N LEU A 32 8.69 2.63 -39.46
CA LEU A 32 8.74 2.07 -38.11
C LEU A 32 9.09 3.13 -37.05
N ILE A 33 10.04 4.02 -37.33
CA ILE A 33 10.41 5.12 -36.42
C ILE A 33 9.25 6.10 -36.25
N ALA A 34 8.51 6.40 -37.33
CA ALA A 34 7.31 7.23 -37.25
C ALA A 34 6.24 6.60 -36.35
N SER A 35 6.01 5.28 -36.46
CA SER A 35 5.04 4.58 -35.60
C SER A 35 5.42 4.56 -34.11
N MET A 36 6.72 4.53 -33.78
CA MET A 36 7.19 4.61 -32.39
C MET A 36 6.99 6.00 -31.77
N LEU A 37 7.14 7.07 -32.54
CA LEU A 37 6.93 8.45 -32.05
C LEU A 37 5.45 8.77 -31.78
N PHE A 38 4.52 8.11 -32.48
CA PHE A 38 3.07 8.26 -32.22
C PHE A 38 2.56 7.48 -31.00
N ASN A 39 3.39 6.65 -30.36
CA ASN A 39 3.04 5.92 -29.14
C ASN A 39 3.58 6.59 -27.85
N MET A 40 4.13 7.80 -27.94
CA MET A 40 4.45 8.58 -26.73
C MET A 40 3.17 9.22 -26.19
N GLY A 41 2.52 8.53 -25.25
CA GLY A 41 1.46 9.11 -24.43
C GLY A 41 2.03 10.16 -23.48
N CYS A 42 1.39 11.32 -23.40
CA CYS A 42 1.71 12.32 -22.38
C CYS A 42 1.33 11.79 -21.00
N VAL A 43 2.31 11.41 -20.18
CA VAL A 43 2.11 11.16 -18.75
C VAL A 43 2.35 12.48 -18.04
N SER A 44 1.29 13.15 -17.60
CA SER A 44 1.42 14.31 -16.70
C SER A 44 1.67 13.79 -15.29
N TYR A 45 2.88 14.03 -14.78
CA TYR A 45 3.17 13.80 -13.37
C TYR A 45 2.71 15.02 -12.56
N PRO A 46 2.06 14.83 -11.41
CA PRO A 46 1.67 15.94 -10.54
C PRO A 46 2.91 16.69 -10.02
N GLU A 47 2.71 17.92 -9.54
CA GLU A 47 3.79 18.73 -8.97
C GLU A 47 4.46 18.03 -7.79
N GLN A 48 5.72 18.37 -7.54
CA GLN A 48 6.53 17.74 -6.49
C GLN A 48 5.87 17.91 -5.12
N GLY A 49 5.53 16.78 -4.47
CA GLY A 49 4.79 16.75 -3.20
C GLY A 49 3.31 16.40 -3.32
N GLN A 50 2.77 16.27 -4.54
CA GLN A 50 1.40 15.83 -4.80
C GLN A 50 1.37 14.39 -5.36
N GLY A 51 0.22 13.72 -5.22
CA GLY A 51 0.04 12.32 -5.65
C GLY A 51 0.62 11.28 -4.67
N GLY A 52 0.88 10.06 -5.14
CA GLY A 52 1.29 8.94 -4.27
C GLY A 52 2.61 9.12 -3.53
N LEU A 53 3.48 10.04 -3.97
CA LEU A 53 4.75 10.35 -3.31
C LEU A 53 4.59 11.30 -2.10
N GLY A 54 3.44 11.96 -1.94
CA GLY A 54 3.11 12.81 -0.79
C GLY A 54 2.54 12.06 0.41
N GLU A 55 2.27 10.75 0.29
CA GLU A 55 1.50 9.95 1.26
C GLU A 55 2.05 9.96 2.69
N TYR A 56 3.35 10.19 2.88
CA TYR A 56 4.00 10.11 4.20
C TYR A 56 4.14 11.45 4.92
N THR A 57 3.97 12.58 4.22
CA THR A 57 4.33 13.91 4.76
C THR A 57 3.14 14.78 5.14
N THR A 58 1.93 14.48 4.66
CA THR A 58 0.80 15.42 4.71
C THR A 58 -0.29 15.06 5.71
N MET A 59 -0.13 13.99 6.50
CA MET A 59 -1.09 13.60 7.54
C MET A 59 -1.18 14.58 8.74
N ALA A 60 -0.41 15.66 8.73
CA ALA A 60 -0.33 16.65 9.80
C ALA A 60 -0.93 17.99 9.34
N ASP A 61 -2.25 18.07 9.47
CA ASP A 61 -3.07 19.29 9.58
C ASP A 61 -3.00 20.28 8.41
N PHE A 62 -4.12 20.47 7.70
CA PHE A 62 -4.23 21.51 6.69
C PHE A 62 -3.91 22.87 7.32
N SER A 63 -3.06 23.68 6.68
CA SER A 63 -2.68 25.00 7.20
C SER A 63 -3.92 25.85 7.48
N PRO A 64 -4.00 26.53 8.64
CA PRO A 64 -5.13 27.39 8.98
C PRO A 64 -5.34 28.46 7.90
N ILE A 65 -6.60 28.69 7.54
CA ILE A 65 -6.99 29.72 6.58
C ILE A 65 -6.69 31.09 7.21
N LEU A 66 -5.85 31.90 6.56
CA LEU A 66 -5.61 33.27 6.99
C LEU A 66 -6.84 34.13 6.66
N PRO A 67 -7.20 35.11 7.52
CA PRO A 67 -8.42 35.91 7.37
C PRO A 67 -8.50 36.73 6.06
N ASP A 68 -7.38 36.87 5.35
CA ASP A 68 -7.23 37.75 4.19
C ASP A 68 -7.33 36.99 2.85
N GLU A 69 -7.46 35.66 2.88
CA GLU A 69 -7.50 34.81 1.69
C GLU A 69 -8.95 34.61 1.19
N PRO A 70 -9.23 34.75 -0.12
CA PRO A 70 -10.58 34.56 -0.64
C PRO A 70 -11.04 33.12 -0.45
N LEU A 71 -12.20 32.94 0.18
CA LEU A 71 -12.79 31.63 0.41
C LEU A 71 -13.23 30.97 -0.92
N GLY A 72 -12.41 30.07 -1.46
CA GLY A 72 -12.80 29.09 -2.45
C GLY A 72 -13.56 27.85 -1.89
N PRO A 73 -14.20 27.05 -2.78
CA PRO A 73 -14.93 25.83 -2.42
C PRO A 73 -14.11 24.79 -1.64
N GLU A 74 -12.80 24.75 -1.87
CA GLU A 74 -11.83 23.88 -1.21
C GLU A 74 -11.80 24.08 0.30
N HIS A 75 -12.04 25.30 0.80
CA HIS A 75 -12.06 25.57 2.23
C HIS A 75 -13.26 24.95 2.93
N GLY A 76 -14.42 24.93 2.26
CA GLY A 76 -15.61 24.25 2.77
C GLY A 76 -15.38 22.75 2.95
N LEU A 77 -14.77 22.11 1.95
CA LEU A 77 -14.46 20.69 2.01
C LEU A 77 -13.39 20.34 3.06
N ARG A 78 -12.37 21.18 3.24
CA ARG A 78 -11.37 21.02 4.30
C ARG A 78 -12.01 21.10 5.69
N PHE A 79 -12.91 22.06 5.91
CA PHE A 79 -13.65 22.18 7.16
C PHE A 79 -14.55 20.96 7.41
N ASP A 80 -15.31 20.52 6.41
CA ASP A 80 -16.17 19.34 6.53
C ASP A 80 -15.36 18.06 6.80
N TRP A 81 -14.17 17.93 6.20
CA TRP A 81 -13.24 16.84 6.48
C TRP A 81 -12.73 16.89 7.92
N GLN A 82 -12.32 18.07 8.43
CA GLN A 82 -11.90 18.24 9.82
C GLN A 82 -13.03 17.86 10.79
N LEU A 83 -14.26 18.26 10.49
CA LEU A 83 -15.43 17.90 11.30
C LEU A 83 -15.66 16.38 11.31
N ALA A 84 -15.57 15.72 10.15
CA ALA A 84 -15.71 14.26 10.05
C ALA A 84 -14.59 13.51 10.80
N ARG A 85 -13.35 14.01 10.74
CA ARG A 85 -12.21 13.47 11.49
C ARG A 85 -12.44 13.57 13.00
N LEU A 86 -12.89 14.73 13.48
CA LEU A 86 -13.22 14.91 14.90
C LEU A 86 -14.35 13.99 15.36
N GLN A 87 -15.37 13.75 14.52
CA GLN A 87 -16.42 12.78 14.81
C GLN A 87 -15.87 11.36 14.92
N LEU A 88 -15.02 10.93 13.97
CA LEU A 88 -14.35 9.63 14.03
C LEU A 88 -13.49 9.48 15.30
N ASP A 89 -12.73 10.52 15.67
CA ASP A 89 -11.93 10.53 16.89
C ASP A 89 -12.79 10.42 18.16
N SER A 90 -13.98 11.05 18.18
CA SER A 90 -14.94 10.89 19.28
C SER A 90 -15.41 9.44 19.39
N LEU A 91 -15.84 8.84 18.28
CA LEU A 91 -16.30 7.46 18.23
C LEU A 91 -15.22 6.47 18.70
N ILE A 92 -13.95 6.70 18.30
CA ILE A 92 -12.83 5.88 18.77
C ILE A 92 -12.67 5.99 20.29
N ARG A 93 -12.75 7.20 20.86
CA ARG A 93 -12.66 7.41 22.31
C ARG A 93 -13.82 6.77 23.08
N GLU A 94 -15.00 6.71 22.48
CA GLU A 94 -16.18 6.01 23.01
C GLU A 94 -16.04 4.48 22.94
N GLY A 95 -14.99 3.96 22.29
CA GLY A 95 -14.69 2.54 22.23
C GLY A 95 -15.12 1.86 20.92
N ALA A 96 -15.40 2.62 19.85
CA ALA A 96 -15.76 2.06 18.55
C ALA A 96 -14.71 1.10 17.99
N GLU A 97 -13.42 1.30 18.32
CA GLU A 97 -12.33 0.42 17.87
C GLU A 97 -12.45 -1.00 18.44
N TRP A 98 -13.08 -1.15 19.61
CA TRP A 98 -13.30 -2.45 20.25
C TRP A 98 -14.60 -3.10 19.80
N CYS A 99 -15.69 -2.34 19.69
CA CYS A 99 -16.96 -2.90 19.20
C CYS A 99 -16.93 -3.24 17.70
N PHE A 100 -16.33 -2.36 16.89
CA PHE A 100 -16.43 -2.36 15.43
C PHE A 100 -15.07 -2.05 14.76
N PRO A 101 -14.03 -2.86 14.99
CA PRO A 101 -12.67 -2.58 14.51
C PRO A 101 -12.60 -2.41 12.99
N ALA A 102 -13.34 -3.24 12.25
CA ALA A 102 -13.36 -3.16 10.79
C ALA A 102 -13.95 -1.84 10.27
N ALA A 103 -15.01 -1.34 10.89
CA ALA A 103 -15.64 -0.08 10.50
C ALA A 103 -14.71 1.11 10.80
N VAL A 104 -14.02 1.09 11.93
CA VAL A 104 -13.03 2.12 12.30
C VAL A 104 -11.85 2.13 11.31
N VAL A 105 -11.29 0.97 10.96
CA VAL A 105 -10.19 0.89 9.98
C VAL A 105 -10.65 1.39 8.61
N GLN A 106 -11.86 1.03 8.18
CA GLN A 106 -12.42 1.53 6.93
C GLN A 106 -12.62 3.06 6.95
N ALA A 107 -13.13 3.60 8.06
CA ALA A 107 -13.32 5.04 8.24
C ALA A 107 -11.97 5.80 8.21
N LYS A 108 -10.95 5.32 8.94
CA LYS A 108 -9.58 5.87 8.90
C LYS A 108 -9.00 5.83 7.48
N THR A 109 -9.16 4.71 6.78
CA THR A 109 -8.66 4.56 5.40
C THR A 109 -9.34 5.53 4.44
N LYS A 110 -10.65 5.73 4.59
CA LYS A 110 -11.45 6.65 3.78
C LYS A 110 -11.10 8.11 4.09
N GLU A 111 -10.91 8.46 5.36
CA GLU A 111 -10.46 9.78 5.80
C GLU A 111 -9.07 10.13 5.22
N ASN A 112 -8.14 9.19 5.23
CA ASN A 112 -6.83 9.31 4.58
C ASN A 112 -6.92 9.42 3.05
N ARG A 113 -7.92 8.78 2.43
CA ARG A 113 -8.16 8.92 0.99
C ARG A 113 -8.64 10.33 0.66
N ILE A 114 -9.61 10.86 1.41
CA ILE A 114 -10.14 12.21 1.22
C ILE A 114 -9.03 13.26 1.43
N ALA A 115 -8.18 13.08 2.43
CA ALA A 115 -7.03 13.98 2.64
C ALA A 115 -6.15 14.09 1.38
N ARG A 116 -5.83 12.94 0.77
CA ARG A 116 -5.06 12.88 -0.49
C ARG A 116 -5.81 13.50 -1.67
N GLU A 117 -7.13 13.33 -1.75
CA GLU A 117 -7.94 13.96 -2.80
C GLU A 117 -7.97 15.48 -2.65
N LEU A 118 -8.06 15.99 -1.42
CA LEU A 118 -8.00 17.43 -1.13
C LEU A 118 -6.63 18.03 -1.45
N GLU A 119 -5.54 17.33 -1.13
CA GLU A 119 -4.17 17.74 -1.49
C GLU A 119 -3.93 17.69 -3.00
N GLY A 120 -4.47 16.68 -3.68
CA GLY A 120 -4.41 16.51 -5.13
C GLY A 120 -5.35 17.42 -5.91
N ASN A 121 -6.05 18.35 -5.24
CA ASN A 121 -7.06 19.24 -5.82
C ASN A 121 -8.18 18.50 -6.59
N LEU A 122 -8.48 17.27 -6.17
CA LEU A 122 -9.55 16.41 -6.71
C LEU A 122 -10.87 16.71 -5.97
N LEU A 123 -11.32 17.97 -6.03
CA LEU A 123 -12.40 18.47 -5.16
C LEU A 123 -13.73 17.72 -5.32
N LEU A 124 -14.05 17.26 -6.54
CA LEU A 124 -15.28 16.50 -6.81
C LEU A 124 -15.24 15.10 -6.17
N ASP A 125 -14.09 14.42 -6.26
CA ASP A 125 -13.90 13.10 -5.66
C ASP A 125 -13.93 13.22 -4.13
N ALA A 126 -13.19 14.20 -3.59
CA ALA A 126 -13.19 14.52 -2.16
C ALA A 126 -14.60 14.81 -1.62
N ALA A 127 -15.40 15.61 -2.34
CA ALA A 127 -16.77 15.91 -1.94
C ALA A 127 -17.67 14.66 -1.89
N ASN A 128 -17.58 13.79 -2.90
CA ASN A 128 -18.35 12.55 -2.93
C ASN A 128 -17.93 11.59 -1.82
N ASP A 129 -16.63 11.41 -1.63
CA ASP A 129 -16.08 10.54 -0.60
C ASP A 129 -16.39 11.03 0.81
N LEU A 130 -16.41 12.35 1.02
CA LEU A 130 -16.77 12.97 2.29
C LEU A 130 -18.24 12.74 2.65
N VAL A 131 -19.15 12.84 1.68
CA VAL A 131 -20.58 12.50 1.89
C VAL A 131 -20.73 11.03 2.30
N ILE A 132 -19.99 10.13 1.64
CA ILE A 132 -19.98 8.70 1.99
C ILE A 132 -19.42 8.48 3.39
N LEU A 133 -18.30 9.13 3.74
CA LEU A 133 -17.68 9.01 5.05
C LEU A 133 -18.63 9.46 6.15
N ARG A 134 -19.24 10.64 6.03
CA ARG A 134 -20.19 11.17 7.03
C ARG A 134 -21.38 10.25 7.24
N LYS A 135 -21.92 9.67 6.16
CA LYS A 135 -22.98 8.66 6.25
C LYS A 135 -22.52 7.42 7.02
N ASN A 136 -21.33 6.92 6.73
CA ASN A 136 -20.77 5.75 7.41
C ASN A 136 -20.48 6.04 8.90
N LEU A 137 -19.97 7.23 9.23
CA LEU A 137 -19.73 7.65 10.61
C LEU A 137 -21.05 7.76 11.39
N SER A 138 -22.10 8.36 10.81
CA SER A 138 -23.42 8.42 11.44
C SER A 138 -24.02 7.02 11.65
N GLN A 139 -23.84 6.10 10.71
CA GLN A 139 -24.26 4.72 10.89
C GLN A 139 -23.47 4.02 12.01
N LEU A 140 -22.15 4.21 12.05
CA LEU A 140 -21.29 3.65 13.09
C LEU A 140 -21.66 4.19 14.47
N GLU A 141 -21.95 5.48 14.59
CA GLU A 141 -22.44 6.13 15.80
C GLU A 141 -23.74 5.49 16.31
N HIS A 142 -24.74 5.31 15.43
CA HIS A 142 -25.98 4.62 15.80
C HIS A 142 -25.76 3.17 16.26
N GLN A 143 -24.87 2.44 15.57
CA GLN A 143 -24.54 1.07 15.95
C GLN A 143 -23.80 1.01 17.29
N LEU A 144 -22.92 1.97 17.55
CA LEU A 144 -22.18 2.09 18.80
C LEU A 144 -23.11 2.42 19.96
N ASP A 145 -24.02 3.39 19.81
CA ASP A 145 -25.03 3.73 20.82
C ASP A 145 -25.93 2.53 21.12
N TYR A 146 -26.28 1.72 20.12
CA TYR A 146 -27.05 0.50 20.35
C TYR A 146 -26.26 -0.54 21.17
N VAL A 147 -25.03 -0.86 20.76
CA VAL A 147 -24.22 -1.90 21.42
C VAL A 147 -23.79 -1.48 22.83
N THR A 148 -23.43 -0.22 23.04
CA THR A 148 -22.98 0.28 24.35
C THR A 148 -24.08 0.28 25.41
N ARG A 149 -25.36 0.24 25.01
CA ARG A 149 -26.49 0.04 25.94
C ARG A 149 -26.61 -1.40 26.42
N GLU A 150 -26.13 -2.38 25.64
CA GLU A 150 -26.31 -3.81 25.91
C GLU A 150 -25.01 -4.51 26.35
N ALA A 151 -23.84 -4.01 25.95
CA ALA A 151 -22.53 -4.62 26.17
C ALA A 151 -21.43 -3.58 26.46
N ARG A 152 -20.36 -4.03 27.12
CA ARG A 152 -19.15 -3.22 27.36
C ARG A 152 -18.14 -3.45 26.24
N CYS A 153 -17.76 -2.39 25.53
CA CYS A 153 -16.67 -2.40 24.56
C CYS A 153 -15.42 -1.77 25.18
N GLU A 154 -14.73 -2.56 26.00
CA GLU A 154 -13.52 -2.12 26.70
C GLU A 154 -12.29 -2.79 26.09
N PRO A 155 -11.14 -2.10 26.08
CA PRO A 155 -9.86 -2.73 25.74
C PRO A 155 -9.63 -3.94 26.66
N PRO A 156 -9.06 -5.04 26.15
CA PRO A 156 -8.60 -6.11 27.03
C PRO A 156 -7.58 -5.52 28.01
N ASN A 157 -7.61 -5.95 29.27
CA ASN A 157 -6.81 -5.34 30.35
C ASN A 157 -5.33 -5.22 29.96
N GLN A 158 -4.90 -4.00 29.62
CA GLN A 158 -3.59 -3.73 29.03
C GLN A 158 -2.44 -3.99 30.01
N GLN A 159 -2.71 -3.99 31.32
CA GLN A 159 -1.71 -4.19 32.35
C GLN A 159 -1.16 -5.62 32.35
N THR A 160 -2.03 -6.61 32.15
CA THR A 160 -1.61 -8.02 32.05
C THR A 160 -0.92 -8.30 30.71
N ILE A 161 -1.43 -7.70 29.63
CA ILE A 161 -0.89 -7.89 28.28
C ILE A 161 0.48 -7.22 28.12
N GLY A 162 0.65 -5.99 28.60
CA GLY A 162 1.92 -5.26 28.47
C GLY A 162 3.06 -5.91 29.26
N ALA A 163 2.77 -6.40 30.46
CA ALA A 163 3.75 -7.15 31.26
C ALA A 163 4.16 -8.46 30.55
N GLU A 164 3.20 -9.16 29.93
CA GLU A 164 3.49 -10.40 29.19
C GLU A 164 4.29 -10.13 27.90
N ILE A 165 3.96 -9.07 27.16
CA ILE A 165 4.71 -8.63 25.96
C ILE A 165 6.16 -8.30 26.32
N ALA A 166 6.41 -7.56 27.40
CA ALA A 166 7.78 -7.22 27.81
C ALA A 166 8.63 -8.46 28.11
N ILE A 167 8.04 -9.49 28.72
CA ILE A 167 8.72 -10.77 28.97
C ILE A 167 8.97 -11.53 27.67
N ILE A 168 8.03 -11.49 26.71
CA ILE A 168 8.21 -12.10 25.39
C ILE A 168 9.36 -11.42 24.63
N GLU A 169 9.43 -10.09 24.64
CA GLU A 169 10.54 -9.35 24.02
C GLU A 169 11.88 -9.71 24.63
N GLN A 170 11.95 -9.81 25.97
CA GLN A 170 13.15 -10.26 26.67
C GLN A 170 13.55 -11.68 26.23
N LEU A 171 12.61 -12.63 26.18
CA LEU A 171 12.86 -13.99 25.73
C LEU A 171 13.38 -14.04 24.29
N VAL A 172 12.77 -13.29 23.38
CA VAL A 172 13.21 -13.21 21.97
C VAL A 172 14.63 -12.65 21.89
N SER A 173 14.97 -11.63 22.66
CA SER A 173 16.32 -11.05 22.66
C SER A 173 17.40 -12.02 23.15
N LEU A 174 17.07 -12.90 24.10
CA LEU A 174 17.98 -13.92 24.62
C LEU A 174 18.18 -15.07 23.63
N LEU A 175 17.09 -15.52 23.00
CA LEU A 175 17.07 -16.68 22.10
C LEU A 175 17.51 -16.36 20.66
N ASN A 176 17.29 -15.13 20.19
CA ASN A 176 17.58 -14.73 18.81
C ASN A 176 18.81 -13.81 18.74
N ILE A 177 19.94 -14.29 19.26
CA ILE A 177 21.23 -13.61 19.22
C ILE A 177 22.13 -14.21 18.14
N ASP A 178 23.12 -13.46 17.66
CA ASP A 178 24.10 -13.95 16.70
C ASP A 178 25.02 -15.03 17.28
N ASN A 179 25.54 -15.91 16.40
CA ASN A 179 26.56 -16.92 16.71
C ASN A 179 26.12 -17.97 17.75
N GLN A 180 24.91 -18.50 17.61
CA GLN A 180 24.31 -19.51 18.51
C GLN A 180 25.06 -20.85 18.46
N PHE A 181 25.51 -21.24 17.27
CA PHE A 181 26.21 -22.49 17.00
C PHE A 181 27.58 -22.21 16.36
N ALA A 182 28.51 -23.15 16.50
CA ALA A 182 29.75 -23.15 15.72
C ALA A 182 29.44 -23.42 14.23
N ILE A 183 30.32 -22.95 13.34
CA ILE A 183 30.17 -23.11 11.88
C ILE A 183 30.08 -24.60 11.54
N ASP A 184 29.09 -24.97 10.73
CA ASP A 184 28.79 -26.34 10.30
C ASP A 184 28.73 -27.36 11.45
N SER A 185 28.29 -26.92 12.63
CA SER A 185 28.24 -27.75 13.83
C SER A 185 26.93 -27.56 14.59
N THR A 186 26.51 -28.61 15.28
CA THR A 186 25.41 -28.58 16.24
C THR A 186 25.89 -28.18 17.64
N GLU A 187 27.19 -27.92 17.80
CA GLU A 187 27.79 -27.47 19.04
C GLU A 187 27.40 -26.02 19.35
N ILE A 188 26.85 -25.83 20.55
CA ILE A 188 26.39 -24.52 21.03
C ILE A 188 27.59 -23.69 21.48
N ASN A 189 27.59 -22.41 21.12
CA ASN A 189 28.60 -21.47 21.62
C ASN A 189 28.46 -21.30 23.15
N PRO A 190 29.56 -21.41 23.93
CA PRO A 190 29.51 -21.19 25.38
C PRO A 190 28.87 -19.86 25.80
N LYS A 191 29.00 -18.80 24.99
CA LYS A 191 28.32 -17.52 25.22
C LYS A 191 26.79 -17.65 25.13
N TYR A 192 26.30 -18.43 24.18
CA TYR A 192 24.87 -18.67 23.99
C TYR A 192 24.27 -19.58 25.08
N MET A 193 25.06 -20.49 25.66
CA MET A 193 24.62 -21.30 26.81
C MET A 193 24.15 -20.44 28.00
N GLY A 194 24.79 -19.30 28.25
CA GLY A 194 24.37 -18.36 29.28
C GLY A 194 22.98 -17.79 29.02
N ASN A 195 22.72 -17.37 27.78
CA ASN A 195 21.41 -16.85 27.37
C ASN A 195 20.32 -17.91 27.45
N LEU A 196 20.62 -19.15 27.05
CA LEU A 196 19.68 -20.27 27.17
C LEU A 196 19.33 -20.56 28.64
N ALA A 197 20.29 -20.47 29.54
CA ALA A 197 20.05 -20.65 30.97
C ALA A 197 19.15 -19.54 31.55
N GLU A 198 19.36 -18.29 31.13
CA GLU A 198 18.52 -17.16 31.53
C GLU A 198 17.09 -17.30 30.97
N ALA A 199 16.96 -17.59 29.67
CA ALA A 199 15.67 -17.80 29.02
C ALA A 199 14.90 -18.98 29.67
N ALA A 200 15.58 -20.07 29.99
CA ALA A 200 14.97 -21.21 30.68
C ALA A 200 14.47 -20.84 32.10
N ASN A 201 15.16 -19.95 32.81
CA ASN A 201 14.71 -19.47 34.11
C ASN A 201 13.47 -18.57 33.98
N LEU A 202 13.43 -17.69 32.97
CA LEU A 202 12.24 -16.88 32.68
C LEU A 202 11.04 -17.77 32.34
N LEU A 203 11.20 -18.77 31.47
CA LEU A 203 10.11 -19.69 31.11
C LEU A 203 9.58 -20.50 32.31
N LYS A 204 10.45 -20.85 33.27
CA LYS A 204 10.02 -21.51 34.52
C LYS A 204 9.15 -20.62 35.40
N GLN A 205 9.41 -19.31 35.39
CA GLN A 205 8.64 -18.32 36.15
C GLN A 205 7.29 -18.02 35.48
N HIS A 206 7.22 -18.10 34.15
CA HIS A 206 6.05 -17.75 33.34
C HIS A 206 5.41 -18.97 32.66
N ARG A 207 4.78 -19.86 33.44
CA ARG A 207 4.23 -21.14 32.96
C ARG A 207 3.07 -21.03 31.96
N GLN A 208 2.48 -19.85 31.80
CA GLN A 208 1.46 -19.59 30.79
C GLN A 208 2.03 -19.50 29.36
N LEU A 209 3.34 -19.30 29.21
CA LEU A 209 4.00 -19.17 27.92
C LEU A 209 4.34 -20.55 27.33
N ASN A 210 3.98 -20.76 26.06
CA ASN A 210 4.39 -21.93 25.29
C ASN A 210 5.44 -21.54 24.27
N LEU A 211 6.65 -22.10 24.39
CA LEU A 211 7.75 -21.85 23.46
C LEU A 211 7.73 -22.89 22.33
N ASN A 212 7.68 -22.43 21.08
CA ASN A 212 7.97 -23.25 19.91
C ASN A 212 9.29 -22.79 19.30
N VAL A 213 10.26 -23.71 19.18
CA VAL A 213 11.61 -23.40 18.67
C VAL A 213 11.70 -23.88 17.22
N THR A 214 12.01 -22.95 16.32
CA THR A 214 12.28 -23.24 14.90
C THR A 214 13.71 -22.79 14.58
N GLY A 215 14.52 -23.71 14.06
CA GLY A 215 15.88 -23.40 13.62
C GLY A 215 15.91 -23.04 12.14
N HIS A 216 16.69 -22.01 11.80
CA HIS A 216 17.01 -21.67 10.42
C HIS A 216 18.53 -21.83 10.23
N ALA A 217 18.91 -22.53 9.18
CA ALA A 217 20.30 -22.63 8.73
C ALA A 217 20.33 -22.30 7.24
N ASP A 218 21.29 -21.47 6.83
CA ASP A 218 21.50 -21.21 5.42
C ASP A 218 22.08 -22.46 4.76
N ALA A 219 21.63 -22.74 3.53
CA ALA A 219 22.20 -23.82 2.76
C ALA A 219 23.62 -23.43 2.31
N THR A 220 24.64 -23.87 3.05
CA THR A 220 25.94 -24.08 2.43
C THR A 220 25.77 -25.24 1.45
N ILE A 221 25.66 -24.92 0.15
CA ILE A 221 25.84 -25.92 -0.92
C ILE A 221 27.34 -26.26 -0.91
N THR A 222 27.75 -27.12 0.01
CA THR A 222 28.97 -27.89 -0.13
C THR A 222 28.61 -29.07 -1.02
N GLY A 223 28.99 -28.95 -2.29
CA GLY A 223 28.84 -30.03 -3.24
C GLY A 223 29.75 -31.18 -2.84
N ASP A 224 29.21 -32.12 -2.08
CA ASP A 224 29.69 -33.49 -2.06
C ASP A 224 28.52 -34.40 -2.44
N SER A 225 28.56 -34.79 -3.71
CA SER A 225 27.91 -36.00 -4.17
C SER A 225 28.75 -37.17 -3.66
N VAL A 226 28.21 -37.98 -2.75
CA VAL A 226 28.16 -39.46 -2.73
C VAL A 226 27.15 -39.91 -1.68
#